data_AF-A0A1B8X1A1-F1
#
_entry.id   AF-A0A1B8X1A1-F1
#
_cell.length_a   1.000
_cell.length_b   1.000
_cell.length_c   1.000
_cell.angle_alpha   90.00
_cell.angle_beta   90.00
_cell.angle_gamma   90.00
#
_symmetry.space_group_name_H-M   'P 1'
#
loop_
_entity.id
_entity.type
_entity.pdbx_description
1 polymer ?
#
loop_
_entity_poly.entity_id
_entity_poly.type
_entity_poly.pdbx_seq_one_letter_code
_entity_poly.pdbx_strand_id
1 'polypeptide(L)' 'MFLNSTYEEVLELCKENIEEGIDTSGGYILAPGCEFPLDAPPIKVMAMMDAAEMYGSYI' A
#
# COMPACT_ATOMS: atom_id res chain seq x y z
N MET A 1 3.64 -10.28 -7.87
CA MET A 1 2.48 -9.40 -8.17
C MET A 1 2.92 -7.95 -8.32
N PHE A 2 3.50 -7.34 -7.27
CA PHE A 2 4.01 -5.96 -7.27
C PHE A 2 4.84 -5.54 -8.52
N LEU A 3 5.79 -6.36 -8.97
CA LEU A 3 6.64 -6.04 -10.14
C LEU A 3 5.91 -5.91 -11.48
N ASN A 4 4.76 -6.56 -11.64
CA ASN A 4 3.99 -6.54 -12.89
C ASN A 4 2.76 -5.63 -12.82
N SER A 5 2.45 -5.08 -11.64
CA SER A 5 1.29 -4.20 -11.47
C SER A 5 1.55 -2.78 -11.94
N THR A 6 0.50 -2.09 -12.39
CA THR A 6 0.52 -0.63 -12.65
C THR A 6 0.50 0.15 -11.34
N TYR A 7 0.70 1.47 -11.42
CA TYR A 7 0.58 2.36 -10.27
C TYR A 7 -0.82 2.26 -9.63
N GLU A 8 -1.86 2.31 -10.46
CA GLU A 8 -3.26 2.27 -10.04
C GLU A 8 -3.62 0.93 -9.39
N GLU A 9 -3.11 -0.18 -9.93
CA GLU A 9 -3.32 -1.51 -9.35
C GLU A 9 -2.64 -1.63 -7.97
N VAL A 10 -1.44 -1.07 -7.80
CA VAL A 10 -0.78 -1.04 -6.49
C VAL A 10 -1.55 -0.16 -5.50
N LEU A 11 -2.08 0.97 -5.96
CA LEU A 11 -2.85 1.88 -5.14
C LEU A 11 -4.17 1.25 -4.67
N GLU A 12 -4.92 0.58 -5.55
CA GLU A 12 -6.16 -0.11 -5.18
C GLU A 12 -5.89 -1.29 -4.23
N LEU A 13 -4.84 -2.09 -4.49
CA LEU A 13 -4.45 -3.16 -3.56
C LEU A 13 -4.14 -2.63 -2.16
N CYS A 14 -3.44 -1.50 -2.07
CA CYS A 14 -3.12 -0.89 -0.77
C CYS A 14 -4.38 -0.36 -0.09
N LYS A 15 -5.31 0.23 -0.84
CA LYS A 15 -6.60 0.68 -0.32
C LYS A 15 -7.40 -0.47 0.27
N GLU A 16 -7.58 -1.57 -0.48
CA GLU A 16 -8.29 -2.76 0.00
C GLU A 16 -7.67 -3.30 1.31
N ASN A 17 -6.34 -3.36 1.36
CA ASN A 17 -5.61 -3.79 2.56
C ASN A 17 -5.82 -2.86 3.77
N ILE A 18 -5.82 -1.54 3.54
CA ILE A 18 -6.08 -0.55 4.59
C ILE A 18 -7.52 -0.67 5.07
N GLU A 19 -8.50 -0.75 4.18
CA GLU A 19 -9.92 -0.85 4.52
C GLU A 19 -10.23 -2.10 5.36
N GLU A 20 -9.57 -3.23 5.06
CA GLU A 20 -9.69 -4.45 5.87
C GLU A 20 -9.03 -4.34 7.25
N GLY A 21 -7.92 -3.59 7.35
CA GLY A 21 -7.09 -3.52 8.54
C GLY A 21 -7.44 -2.40 9.51
N ILE A 22 -8.06 -1.32 9.03
CA ILE A 22 -8.22 -0.06 9.78
C ILE A 22 -9.12 -0.20 11.02
N ASP A 23 -10.10 -1.09 10.99
CA ASP A 23 -11.04 -1.31 12.11
C ASP A 23 -10.42 -2.10 13.28
N THR A 24 -9.12 -2.41 13.21
CA THR A 24 -8.43 -3.15 14.27
C THR A 24 -8.11 -2.24 15.46
N SER A 25 -8.58 -2.61 16.65
CA SER A 25 -8.39 -1.83 17.91
C SER A 25 -6.93 -1.47 18.28
N GLY A 26 -5.94 -2.12 17.68
CA GLY A 26 -4.51 -1.88 17.93
C GLY A 26 -3.83 -0.92 16.95
N GLY A 27 -4.57 -0.39 15.96
CA GLY A 27 -4.01 0.34 14.84
C GLY A 27 -3.52 -0.59 13.72
N TYR A 28 -3.29 0.00 12.56
CA TYR A 28 -2.89 -0.70 11.34
C TYR A 28 -1.65 -0.05 10.73
N ILE A 29 -0.72 -0.86 10.24
CA ILE A 29 0.49 -0.41 9.56
C ILE A 29 0.51 -1.06 8.18
N LEU A 30 0.44 -0.23 7.13
CA LEU A 30 0.66 -0.69 5.77
C LEU A 30 2.17 -0.94 5.57
N ALA A 31 2.53 -2.17 5.18
CA ALA A 31 3.89 -2.57 4.90
C ALA A 31 3.92 -3.65 3.81
N PRO A 32 5.04 -3.79 3.06
CA PRO A 32 5.21 -4.94 2.20
C PRO A 32 5.29 -6.23 3.04
N GLY A 33 4.68 -7.31 2.57
CA GLY A 33 4.72 -8.61 3.25
C GLY A 33 6.11 -9.29 3.23
N CYS A 34 7.02 -8.77 2.40
CA CYS A 34 8.41 -9.20 2.25
C CYS A 34 9.27 -7.95 1.99
N GLU A 35 10.50 -8.12 1.52
CA GLU A 35 11.31 -7.04 0.98
C GLU A 35 10.82 -6.53 -0.39
N PHE A 36 11.13 -5.27 -0.69
CA PHE A 36 10.98 -4.74 -2.05
C PHE A 36 12.04 -5.37 -2.97
N PRO A 37 11.64 -5.84 -4.18
CA PRO A 37 12.60 -6.30 -5.18
C PRO A 37 13.57 -5.17 -5.59
N LEU A 38 14.81 -5.52 -5.89
CA LEU A 38 15.86 -4.57 -6.30
C LEU A 38 15.52 -3.83 -7.60
N ASP A 39 14.74 -4.46 -8.47
CA ASP A 39 14.30 -3.95 -9.76
C ASP A 39 12.93 -3.26 -9.71
N ALA A 40 12.35 -3.11 -8.51
CA ALA A 40 11.07 -2.44 -8.37
C ALA A 40 11.17 -0.96 -8.76
N PRO A 41 10.38 -0.50 -9.76
CA PRO A 41 10.36 0.92 -10.11
C PRO A 41 9.89 1.78 -8.92
N PRO A 42 10.56 2.92 -8.62
CA PRO A 42 10.20 3.78 -7.49
C PRO A 42 8.74 4.23 -7.47
N ILE A 43 8.12 4.38 -8.65
CA ILE A 43 6.71 4.75 -8.80
C ILE A 43 5.74 3.82 -8.06
N LYS A 44 6.13 2.55 -7.86
CA LYS A 44 5.29 1.58 -7.13
C LYS A 44 5.37 1.78 -5.62
N VAL A 45 6.55 2.16 -5.12
CA VAL A 45 6.71 2.55 -3.72
C VAL A 45 5.96 3.86 -3.46
N MET A 46 6.00 4.81 -4.42
CA MET A 46 5.18 6.03 -4.34
C MET A 46 3.68 5.69 -4.28
N ALA A 47 3.18 4.77 -5.10
CA ALA A 47 1.79 4.34 -5.04
C ALA A 47 1.37 3.83 -3.65
N MET A 48 2.24 3.09 -2.95
CA MET A 48 1.97 2.65 -1.58
C MET A 48 1.95 3.81 -0.58
N MET A 49 2.85 4.78 -0.73
CA MET A 49 2.89 5.97 0.12
C MET A 49 1.65 6.85 -0.09
N ASP A 50 1.26 7.06 -1.35
CA ASP A 50 0.07 7.82 -1.72
C ASP A 50 -1.19 7.14 -1.19
N ALA A 51 -1.29 5.80 -1.29
CA ALA A 51 -2.39 5.05 -0.70
C ALA A 51 -2.44 5.20 0.83
N ALA A 52 -1.30 5.16 1.52
CA ALA A 52 -1.24 5.38 2.96
C ALA A 52 -1.69 6.79 3.37
N GLU A 53 -1.32 7.82 2.60
CA GLU A 53 -1.74 9.21 2.85
C GLU A 53 -3.24 9.41 2.55
N MET A 54 -3.74 8.84 1.46
CA MET A 54 -5.12 9.00 1.02
C MET A 54 -6.13 8.20 1.83
N TYR A 55 -5.80 6.97 2.23
CA TYR A 55 -6.73 6.02 2.84
C TYR A 55 -6.36 5.65 4.28
N GLY A 56 -5.11 5.86 4.70
CA GLY A 56 -4.64 5.51 6.04
C GLY A 56 -4.85 6.61 7.09
N SER A 57 -5.18 7.84 6.66
CA SER A 57 -5.37 8.98 7.55
C SER A 57 -6.82 9.47 7.49
N TYR A 58 -7.63 9.09 8.48
CA TYR A 58 -8.91 9.72 8.74
C TYR A 58 -8.77 10.70 9.92
N ILE A 59 -9.22 11.94 9.70
CA ILE A 59 -9.35 13.01 10.71
C ILE A 59 -10.58 12.75 11.57
#